data_AF-A0A672KUW4-F1
#
_entry.id   AF-A0A672KUW4-F1
#
_cell.length_a   1.000
_cell.length_b   1.000
_cell.length_c   1.000
_cell.angle_alpha   90.00
_cell.angle_beta   90.00
_cell.angle_gamma   90.00
#
_symmetry.space_group_name_H-M   'P 1'
#
loop_
_entity.id
_entity.type
_entity.pdbx_description
1 polymer ?
#
loop_
_entity_poly.entity_id
_entity_poly.type
_entity_poly.pdbx_seq_one_letter_code
_entity_poly.pdbx_strand_id
1 'polypeptide(L)'
;LSELFPTASNQTKTSDAIQEPFRTVRRSVPLFSRVVKHAVIRNPLSLSLSLSVCLQMFSVVPRRFLPDVKNPCWFEEVCGDVSADPYRSNLFGRSFRQIQLIFEQLSGSFRRRLTRRDGKLQRLRCLPYFYIIGQPKCGTTDLYERLRLHPDVRLTPPKEPHWWTRKRFGRFVCVSVSVCLSEKLLSSHSHYQLNTQTRTGLKTDTPIMHSSCVCVMFLLRLYSDYLYFGTSNKSALDFHQKVCESLRMFEGCLRGAGLRACVYNSTLNNAMSVRLQVGLYVVFLLDWMSVFSRDQLLVLRLEDHASNLELSMSRTFRFLRLGALSDQRQRQISKRPTSNTRHPSDRDLGPMRPITRELLALFYAPFNQRLAEVLQDESFTWDGRSEHT
;
A
#
# COMPACT_ATOMS: atom_id res chain seq x y z
N LEU A 1 -34.82 -8.18 59.26
CA LEU A 1 -33.41 -8.51 59.54
C LEU A 1 -33.03 -9.57 58.51
N SER A 2 -32.53 -9.11 57.35
CA SER A 2 -31.15 -9.37 56.89
C SER A 2 -30.98 -10.85 56.55
N GLU A 3 -30.99 -11.27 55.28
CA GLU A 3 -30.00 -10.97 54.24
C GLU A 3 -30.60 -11.40 52.88
N LEU A 4 -30.48 -10.58 51.83
CA LEU A 4 -30.51 -11.00 50.41
C LEU A 4 -30.36 -9.76 49.50
N PHE A 5 -29.23 -9.06 49.59
CA PHE A 5 -28.77 -8.16 48.52
C PHE A 5 -27.24 -8.04 48.60
N PRO A 6 -26.46 -8.68 47.72
CA PRO A 6 -25.09 -8.28 47.50
C PRO A 6 -25.11 -6.91 46.81
N THR A 7 -24.38 -5.99 47.42
CA THR A 7 -24.27 -4.57 47.12
C THR A 7 -23.86 -4.26 45.67
N ALA A 8 -24.64 -3.39 45.04
CA ALA A 8 -24.32 -2.72 43.77
C ALA A 8 -23.11 -1.79 43.95
N SER A 9 -21.88 -2.30 43.84
CA SER A 9 -20.67 -1.46 43.81
C SER A 9 -19.60 -1.89 42.80
N ASN A 10 -19.79 -3.01 42.10
CA ASN A 10 -18.83 -3.53 41.11
C ASN A 10 -19.25 -3.41 39.62
N GLN A 11 -20.44 -2.89 39.31
CA GLN A 11 -20.88 -2.65 37.92
C GLN A 11 -20.56 -1.24 37.38
N THR A 12 -20.33 -0.25 38.25
CA THR A 12 -20.05 1.14 37.85
C THR A 12 -18.61 1.34 37.38
N LYS A 13 -17.62 0.71 38.02
CA LYS A 13 -16.20 0.85 37.64
C LYS A 13 -15.86 0.27 36.26
N THR A 14 -16.51 -0.83 35.87
CA THR A 14 -16.33 -1.47 34.55
C THR A 14 -17.05 -0.70 33.44
N SER A 15 -18.20 -0.08 33.74
CA SER A 15 -18.91 0.83 32.82
C SER A 15 -18.09 2.08 32.51
N ASP A 16 -17.53 2.74 33.53
CA ASP A 16 -16.77 3.98 33.35
C ASP A 16 -15.46 3.77 32.58
N ALA A 17 -14.74 2.67 32.85
CA ALA A 17 -13.51 2.33 32.12
C ALA A 17 -13.76 2.07 30.61
N ILE A 18 -14.96 1.63 30.24
CA ILE A 18 -15.38 1.36 28.86
C ILE A 18 -15.93 2.64 28.17
N GLN A 19 -16.58 3.54 28.91
CA GLN A 19 -17.15 4.78 28.38
C GLN A 19 -16.15 5.94 28.26
N GLU A 20 -15.10 5.97 29.08
CA GLU A 20 -14.08 7.03 29.06
C GLU A 20 -13.39 7.22 27.69
N PRO A 21 -12.97 6.15 26.97
CA PRO A 21 -12.43 6.28 25.60
C PRO A 21 -13.44 6.89 24.62
N PHE A 22 -14.72 6.55 24.74
CA PHE A 22 -15.79 7.11 23.90
C PHE A 22 -16.00 8.59 24.16
N ARG A 23 -16.08 8.99 25.43
CA ARG A 23 -16.19 10.40 25.82
C ARG A 23 -14.98 11.19 25.33
N THR A 24 -13.80 10.60 25.42
CA THR A 24 -12.54 11.21 24.96
C THR A 24 -12.54 11.39 23.44
N VAL A 25 -12.76 10.34 22.66
CA VAL A 25 -12.80 10.41 21.18
C VAL A 25 -13.90 11.35 20.71
N ARG A 26 -15.10 11.28 21.31
CA ARG A 26 -16.22 12.16 20.98
C ARG A 26 -15.91 13.64 21.25
N ARG A 27 -15.19 13.94 22.35
CA ARG A 27 -14.67 15.30 22.62
C ARG A 27 -13.57 15.71 21.64
N SER A 28 -12.83 14.76 21.08
CA SER A 28 -11.79 14.99 20.06
C SER A 28 -12.32 15.08 18.63
N VAL A 29 -13.56 14.65 18.33
CA VAL A 29 -14.14 14.75 16.97
C VAL A 29 -14.07 16.17 16.38
N PRO A 30 -14.40 17.25 17.12
CA PRO A 30 -14.21 18.62 16.63
C PRO A 30 -12.75 18.95 16.32
N LEU A 31 -11.81 18.46 17.15
CA LEU A 31 -10.37 18.62 16.90
C LEU A 31 -9.97 17.90 15.60
N PHE A 32 -10.38 16.64 15.41
CA PHE A 32 -10.10 15.89 14.18
C PHE A 32 -10.68 16.59 12.96
N SER A 33 -11.95 17.00 13.02
CA SER A 33 -12.63 17.73 11.95
C SER A 33 -11.91 19.04 11.60
N ARG A 34 -11.47 19.80 12.62
CA ARG A 34 -10.71 21.03 12.43
C ARG A 34 -9.37 20.76 11.75
N VAL A 35 -8.62 19.77 12.22
CA VAL A 35 -7.29 19.46 11.67
C VAL A 35 -7.40 18.96 10.23
N VAL A 36 -8.39 18.14 9.91
CA VAL A 36 -8.66 17.66 8.55
C VAL A 36 -8.99 18.84 7.61
N LYS A 37 -9.83 19.79 8.06
CA LYS A 37 -10.14 21.00 7.28
C LYS A 37 -8.90 21.88 7.03
N HIS A 38 -8.01 22.05 8.03
CA HIS A 38 -6.81 22.89 7.88
C HIS A 38 -5.72 22.26 7.00
N ALA A 39 -5.69 20.93 6.87
CA ALA A 39 -4.78 20.25 5.95
C ALA A 39 -5.06 20.60 4.46
N VAL A 40 -6.24 21.14 4.15
CA VAL A 40 -6.69 21.50 2.79
C VAL A 40 -6.14 22.85 2.32
N ILE A 41 -5.86 23.78 3.24
CA ILE A 41 -5.53 25.18 2.89
C ILE A 41 -4.04 25.34 2.52
N ARG A 42 -3.17 24.40 2.89
CA ARG A 42 -1.75 24.44 2.50
C ARG A 42 -1.50 23.67 1.21
N ASN A 43 -1.60 24.39 0.08
CA ASN A 43 -0.97 23.99 -1.18
C ASN A 43 0.58 23.98 -0.98
N PRO A 44 1.34 22.99 -1.47
CA PRO A 44 2.67 22.71 -0.94
C PRO A 44 3.74 23.50 -1.69
N LEU A 45 4.08 24.69 -1.20
CA LEU A 45 5.35 25.35 -1.53
C LEU A 45 6.18 25.51 -0.26
N SER A 46 7.01 24.50 0.01
CA SER A 46 8.39 24.63 0.53
C SER A 46 8.84 23.29 1.12
N LEU A 47 9.52 22.48 0.30
CA LEU A 47 10.42 21.42 0.79
C LEU A 47 11.74 21.56 0.03
N SER A 48 12.33 22.75 0.14
CA SER A 48 13.64 23.09 -0.40
C SER A 48 14.72 22.66 0.58
N LEU A 49 14.99 21.35 0.69
CA LEU A 49 16.23 20.83 1.29
C LEU A 49 16.35 19.31 1.06
N SER A 50 16.41 18.88 -0.21
CA SER A 50 16.90 17.54 -0.60
C SER A 50 17.07 17.35 -2.14
N LEU A 51 17.00 18.41 -2.97
CA LEU A 51 16.94 18.26 -4.44
C LEU A 51 18.23 17.70 -5.08
N SER A 52 19.40 17.92 -4.49
CA SER A 52 20.68 17.58 -5.15
C SER A 52 20.90 16.08 -5.38
N VAL A 53 20.27 15.20 -4.59
CA VAL A 53 20.50 13.74 -4.65
C VAL A 53 19.56 13.05 -5.65
N CYS A 54 18.40 13.66 -5.93
CA CYS A 54 17.35 13.07 -6.77
C CYS A 54 17.71 13.07 -8.26
N LEU A 55 18.47 14.08 -8.71
CA LEU A 55 18.89 14.26 -10.10
C LEU A 55 19.78 13.11 -10.62
N GLN A 56 20.65 12.55 -9.77
CA GLN A 56 21.53 11.45 -10.18
C GLN A 56 20.79 10.12 -10.36
N MET A 57 19.73 9.84 -9.59
CA MET A 57 19.01 8.57 -9.65
C MET A 57 18.29 8.36 -10.99
N PHE A 58 17.78 9.44 -11.60
CA PHE A 58 17.08 9.38 -12.88
C PHE A 58 17.94 9.79 -14.08
N SER A 59 19.18 10.23 -13.85
CA SER A 59 20.12 10.56 -14.93
C SER A 59 20.41 9.38 -15.88
N VAL A 60 20.26 8.15 -15.39
CA VAL A 60 20.41 6.89 -16.14
C VAL A 60 19.17 6.49 -16.93
N VAL A 61 18.04 7.18 -16.71
CA VAL A 61 16.79 6.93 -17.44
C VAL A 61 16.73 7.90 -18.62
N PRO A 62 16.56 7.41 -19.86
CA PRO A 62 16.48 8.29 -21.01
C PRO A 62 15.18 9.08 -21.03
N ARG A 63 15.19 10.20 -21.76
CA ARG A 63 14.00 11.04 -21.97
C ARG A 63 13.03 10.50 -23.02
N ARG A 64 13.46 9.53 -23.81
CA ARG A 64 12.65 8.91 -24.88
C ARG A 64 12.59 7.40 -24.63
N PHE A 65 11.38 6.87 -24.69
CA PHE A 65 11.10 5.44 -24.54
C PHE A 65 10.66 4.85 -25.88
N LEU A 66 10.70 3.51 -25.96
CA LEU A 66 10.21 2.78 -27.12
C LEU A 66 8.69 3.02 -27.32
N PRO A 67 8.24 3.35 -28.54
CA PRO A 67 6.86 3.82 -28.79
C PRO A 67 5.81 2.70 -28.70
N ASP A 68 6.15 1.46 -29.09
CA ASP A 68 5.19 0.36 -29.20
C ASP A 68 5.10 -0.53 -27.95
N VAL A 69 5.69 -0.05 -26.85
CA VAL A 69 5.65 -0.75 -25.56
C VAL A 69 4.89 0.10 -24.56
N LYS A 70 3.92 -0.50 -23.87
CA LYS A 70 3.18 0.18 -22.78
C LYS A 70 4.12 0.65 -21.68
N ASN A 71 5.14 -0.16 -21.40
CA ASN A 71 6.17 0.16 -20.44
C ASN A 71 7.13 1.22 -20.97
N PRO A 72 7.55 2.18 -20.13
CA PRO A 72 8.67 3.05 -20.46
C PRO A 72 9.96 2.21 -20.55
N CYS A 73 10.29 1.78 -21.76
CA CYS A 73 11.41 0.89 -22.08
C CYS A 73 12.47 1.58 -22.93
N TRP A 74 13.72 1.16 -22.82
CA TRP A 74 14.83 1.59 -23.66
C TRP A 74 15.91 0.52 -23.76
N PHE A 75 16.73 0.60 -24.80
CA PHE A 75 17.93 -0.23 -24.91
C PHE A 75 19.10 0.46 -24.21
N GLU A 76 19.83 -0.30 -23.40
CA GLU A 76 21.05 0.13 -22.72
C GLU A 76 22.23 -0.68 -23.27
N GLU A 77 23.26 0.01 -23.74
CA GLU A 77 24.49 -0.62 -24.20
C GLU A 77 25.22 -1.29 -23.03
N VAL A 78 25.63 -2.54 -23.23
CA VAL A 78 26.41 -3.29 -22.23
C VAL A 78 27.88 -3.23 -22.61
N CYS A 79 28.66 -2.48 -21.83
CA CYS A 79 30.10 -2.37 -21.98
C CYS A 79 30.81 -3.29 -20.97
N GLY A 80 31.94 -3.89 -21.36
CA GLY A 80 32.78 -4.72 -20.48
C GLY A 80 32.57 -6.24 -20.65
N ASP A 81 33.03 -7.02 -19.67
CA ASP A 81 32.93 -8.48 -19.71
C ASP A 81 31.49 -8.96 -19.51
N VAL A 82 30.86 -9.38 -20.60
CA VAL A 82 29.49 -9.95 -20.63
C VAL A 82 29.39 -11.34 -19.99
N SER A 83 30.53 -11.95 -19.63
CA SER A 83 30.61 -13.23 -18.92
C SER A 83 30.46 -13.07 -17.41
N ALA A 84 30.71 -11.87 -16.89
CA ALA A 84 30.56 -11.57 -15.47
C ALA A 84 29.09 -11.49 -15.07
N ASP A 85 28.79 -11.91 -13.82
CA ASP A 85 27.45 -11.79 -13.25
C ASP A 85 27.10 -10.30 -13.00
N PRO A 86 26.14 -9.72 -13.75
CA PRO A 86 25.79 -8.31 -13.61
C PRO A 86 24.99 -8.00 -12.33
N TYR A 87 24.60 -9.03 -11.56
CA TYR A 87 23.85 -8.92 -10.31
C TYR A 87 24.71 -9.12 -9.06
N ARG A 88 25.98 -9.53 -9.20
CA ARG A 88 26.87 -9.86 -8.08
C ARG A 88 27.02 -8.74 -7.04
N SER A 89 27.04 -7.48 -7.50
CA SER A 89 27.18 -6.29 -6.65
C SER A 89 25.83 -5.72 -6.16
N ASN A 90 24.71 -6.37 -6.49
CA ASN A 90 23.39 -5.90 -6.16
C ASN A 90 23.09 -6.08 -4.66
N LEU A 91 23.01 -4.96 -3.93
CA LEU A 91 22.74 -4.96 -2.48
C LEU A 91 21.38 -5.60 -2.12
N PHE A 92 20.43 -5.64 -3.06
CA PHE A 92 19.12 -6.25 -2.84
C PHE A 92 19.21 -7.78 -2.70
N GLY A 93 20.14 -8.41 -3.43
CA GLY A 93 20.41 -9.84 -3.35
C GLY A 93 21.07 -10.23 -2.03
N ARG A 94 21.80 -9.29 -1.39
CA ARG A 94 22.41 -9.50 -0.07
C ARG A 94 21.39 -9.49 1.07
N SER A 95 20.29 -8.76 0.92
CA SER A 95 19.29 -8.59 2.00
C SER A 95 18.23 -9.68 2.04
N PHE A 96 18.04 -10.45 0.97
CA PHE A 96 16.94 -11.42 0.86
C PHE A 96 17.35 -12.67 0.08
N ARG A 97 17.43 -13.81 0.76
CA ARG A 97 17.82 -15.11 0.16
C ARG A 97 16.97 -15.51 -1.06
N GLN A 98 15.67 -15.21 -1.05
CA GLN A 98 14.78 -15.52 -2.17
C GLN A 98 15.10 -14.70 -3.43
N ILE A 99 15.67 -13.50 -3.27
CA ILE A 99 16.09 -12.63 -4.38
C ILE A 99 17.43 -13.10 -4.94
N GLN A 100 18.30 -13.65 -4.11
CA GLN A 100 19.56 -14.22 -4.56
C GLN A 100 19.34 -15.34 -5.59
N LEU A 101 18.42 -16.27 -5.33
CA LEU A 101 18.06 -17.34 -6.28
C LEU A 101 17.55 -16.79 -7.62
N ILE A 102 16.78 -15.70 -7.59
CA ILE A 102 16.31 -15.01 -8.79
C ILE A 102 17.52 -14.43 -9.54
N PHE A 103 18.43 -13.76 -8.85
CA PHE A 103 19.61 -13.17 -9.48
C PHE A 103 20.57 -14.21 -10.06
N GLU A 104 20.73 -15.36 -9.41
CA GLU A 104 21.50 -16.49 -9.95
C GLU A 104 20.86 -17.00 -11.27
N GLN A 105 19.55 -17.22 -11.28
CA GLN A 105 18.83 -17.59 -12.50
C GLN A 105 18.95 -16.50 -13.59
N LEU A 106 18.87 -15.23 -13.21
CA LEU A 106 19.00 -14.12 -14.13
C LEU A 106 20.41 -13.98 -14.70
N SER A 107 21.43 -14.22 -13.88
CA SER A 107 22.83 -14.24 -14.30
C SER A 107 23.07 -15.34 -15.34
N GLY A 108 22.63 -16.57 -15.06
CA GLY A 108 22.81 -17.72 -15.96
C GLY A 108 22.11 -17.60 -17.33
N SER A 109 21.15 -16.68 -17.47
CA SER A 109 20.47 -16.39 -18.74
C SER A 109 20.74 -14.97 -19.27
N PHE A 110 21.68 -14.22 -18.69
CA PHE A 110 21.97 -12.83 -19.06
C PHE A 110 22.44 -12.71 -20.52
N ARG A 111 23.46 -13.49 -20.92
CA ARG A 111 24.03 -13.43 -22.28
C ARG A 111 23.02 -13.71 -23.38
N ARG A 112 22.13 -14.69 -23.17
CA ARG A 112 21.06 -15.04 -24.12
C ARG A 112 20.00 -13.95 -24.31
N ARG A 113 19.94 -12.97 -23.41
CA ARG A 113 18.99 -11.84 -23.46
C ARG A 113 19.60 -10.55 -23.99
N LEU A 114 20.89 -10.56 -24.33
CA LEU A 114 21.51 -9.46 -25.02
C LEU A 114 21.12 -9.50 -26.50
N THR A 115 20.67 -8.37 -27.02
CA THR A 115 20.36 -8.20 -28.44
C THR A 115 21.50 -7.43 -29.09
N ARG A 116 21.95 -7.90 -30.26
CA ARG A 116 22.92 -7.16 -31.07
C ARG A 116 22.18 -6.16 -31.94
N ARG A 117 22.48 -4.87 -31.78
CA ARG A 117 21.92 -3.75 -32.56
C ARG A 117 23.04 -2.76 -32.87
N ASP A 118 23.12 -2.31 -34.12
CA ASP A 118 24.13 -1.35 -34.59
C ASP A 118 25.58 -1.75 -34.20
N GLY A 119 25.89 -3.04 -34.35
CA GLY A 119 27.20 -3.61 -33.99
C GLY A 119 27.45 -3.79 -32.48
N LYS A 120 26.57 -3.26 -31.61
CA LYS A 120 26.72 -3.22 -30.16
C LYS A 120 25.82 -4.25 -29.46
N LEU A 121 26.27 -4.74 -28.30
CA LEU A 121 25.45 -5.57 -27.42
C LEU A 121 24.61 -4.68 -26.51
N GLN A 122 23.29 -4.86 -26.55
CA GLN A 122 22.35 -4.07 -25.77
C GLN A 122 21.44 -4.97 -24.94
N ARG A 123 21.04 -4.47 -23.77
CA ARG A 123 19.99 -5.09 -22.94
C ARG A 123 18.76 -4.20 -22.91
N LEU A 124 17.58 -4.81 -22.86
CA LEU A 124 16.32 -4.08 -22.70
C LEU A 124 16.12 -3.71 -21.22
N ARG A 125 15.87 -2.43 -20.98
CA ARG A 125 15.50 -1.85 -19.69
C ARG A 125 14.07 -1.36 -19.75
N CYS A 126 13.30 -1.56 -18.69
CA CYS A 126 11.98 -0.94 -18.58
C CYS A 126 11.65 -0.54 -17.15
N LEU A 127 10.86 0.51 -17.05
CA LEU A 127 10.23 0.93 -15.81
C LEU A 127 8.87 0.24 -15.60
N PRO A 128 8.41 0.18 -14.33
CA PRO A 128 7.07 -0.24 -13.98
C PRO A 128 6.01 0.52 -14.78
N TYR A 129 5.08 -0.19 -15.42
CA TYR A 129 3.93 0.44 -16.06
C TYR A 129 2.88 0.85 -15.03
N PHE A 130 2.73 0.06 -13.97
CA PHE A 130 1.90 0.43 -12.84
C PHE A 130 2.43 -0.07 -11.50
N TYR A 131 1.84 0.48 -10.43
CA TYR A 131 2.13 0.11 -9.05
C TYR A 131 0.86 -0.28 -8.30
N ILE A 132 0.95 -1.27 -7.40
CA ILE A 132 -0.04 -1.48 -6.34
C ILE A 132 0.57 -0.90 -5.07
N ILE A 133 0.08 0.26 -4.64
CA ILE A 133 0.78 1.10 -3.62
C ILE A 133 0.28 0.88 -2.19
N GLY A 134 -0.62 -0.07 -1.99
CA GLY A 134 -1.20 -0.40 -0.70
C GLY A 134 -2.72 -0.33 -0.72
N GLN A 135 -3.37 -0.29 0.44
CA GLN A 135 -2.79 -0.34 1.79
C GLN A 135 -2.64 -1.79 2.29
N PRO A 136 -1.73 -2.09 3.23
CA PRO A 136 -1.57 -3.44 3.76
C PRO A 136 -2.91 -3.95 4.33
N LYS A 137 -3.18 -5.25 4.23
CA LYS A 137 -4.43 -5.88 4.69
C LYS A 137 -5.71 -5.40 3.97
N CYS A 138 -5.59 -4.76 2.81
CA CYS A 138 -6.71 -4.39 1.94
C CYS A 138 -6.83 -5.34 0.72
N GLY A 139 -6.37 -6.59 0.79
CA GLY A 139 -6.48 -7.53 -0.34
C GLY A 139 -5.46 -7.35 -1.48
N THR A 140 -4.41 -6.56 -1.28
CA THR A 140 -3.39 -6.29 -2.33
C THR A 140 -2.69 -7.54 -2.87
N THR A 141 -2.49 -8.57 -2.04
CA THR A 141 -1.94 -9.86 -2.50
C THR A 141 -2.90 -10.58 -3.43
N ASP A 142 -4.20 -10.53 -3.17
CA ASP A 142 -5.20 -11.18 -4.01
C ASP A 142 -5.31 -10.50 -5.37
N LEU A 143 -5.36 -9.16 -5.36
CA LEU A 143 -5.30 -8.35 -6.57
C LEU A 143 -4.03 -8.64 -7.39
N TYR A 144 -2.87 -8.71 -6.74
CA TYR A 144 -1.60 -9.05 -7.38
C TYR A 144 -1.65 -10.43 -8.06
N GLU A 145 -2.12 -11.46 -7.34
CA GLU A 145 -2.17 -12.83 -7.87
C GLU A 145 -3.17 -12.98 -9.02
N ARG A 146 -4.26 -12.21 -9.02
CA ARG A 146 -5.24 -12.16 -10.12
C ARG A 146 -4.69 -11.43 -11.34
N LEU A 147 -4.06 -10.27 -11.14
CA LEU A 147 -3.40 -9.53 -12.22
C LEU A 147 -2.30 -10.36 -12.90
N ARG A 148 -1.59 -11.21 -12.14
CA ARG A 148 -0.56 -12.12 -12.66
C ARG A 148 -1.08 -13.14 -13.68
N LEU A 149 -2.39 -13.38 -13.72
CA LEU A 149 -3.02 -14.33 -14.65
C LEU A 149 -3.40 -13.71 -15.99
N HIS A 150 -3.35 -12.38 -16.10
CA HIS A 150 -3.61 -11.66 -17.33
C HIS A 150 -2.42 -11.81 -18.29
N PRO A 151 -2.63 -12.19 -19.57
CA PRO A 151 -1.55 -12.41 -20.53
C PRO A 151 -0.76 -11.13 -20.84
N ASP A 152 -1.38 -9.96 -20.76
CA ASP A 152 -0.67 -8.69 -20.90
C ASP A 152 0.05 -8.23 -19.62
N VAL A 153 0.19 -9.04 -18.56
CA VAL A 153 0.77 -8.62 -17.28
C VAL A 153 1.90 -9.54 -16.85
N ARG A 154 3.09 -8.95 -16.67
CA ARG A 154 4.25 -9.61 -16.06
C ARG A 154 4.60 -8.91 -14.76
N LEU A 155 4.60 -9.67 -13.67
CA LEU A 155 4.93 -9.18 -12.34
C LEU A 155 6.34 -9.60 -11.96
N THR A 156 7.11 -8.68 -11.39
CA THR A 156 8.48 -8.95 -10.93
C THR A 156 8.42 -9.66 -9.57
N PRO A 157 9.04 -10.84 -9.41
CA PRO A 157 9.32 -11.38 -8.09
C PRO A 157 10.51 -10.62 -7.46
N PRO A 158 10.44 -10.27 -6.16
CA PRO A 158 9.36 -10.56 -5.23
C PRO A 158 8.18 -9.58 -5.36
N LYS A 159 6.99 -10.02 -4.93
CA LYS A 159 5.74 -9.25 -4.90
C LYS A 159 5.89 -7.84 -4.33
N GLU A 160 6.72 -7.68 -3.30
CA GLU A 160 6.98 -6.39 -2.63
C GLU A 160 8.47 -6.06 -2.69
N PRO A 161 8.97 -5.50 -3.81
CA PRO A 161 10.39 -5.18 -3.95
C PRO A 161 10.83 -4.02 -3.05
N HIS A 162 9.90 -3.34 -2.37
CA HIS A 162 10.21 -2.28 -1.39
C HIS A 162 11.13 -1.15 -1.94
N TRP A 163 11.13 -0.95 -3.26
CA TRP A 163 12.06 -0.06 -3.96
C TRP A 163 11.98 1.40 -3.51
N TRP A 164 10.75 1.91 -3.39
CA TRP A 164 10.47 3.28 -2.97
C TRP A 164 10.44 3.47 -1.46
N THR A 165 10.70 2.40 -0.69
CA THR A 165 10.54 2.42 0.77
C THR A 165 11.85 2.70 1.48
N ARG A 166 11.74 3.10 2.75
CA ARG A 166 12.92 3.37 3.60
C ARG A 166 13.79 2.14 3.87
N LYS A 167 13.31 0.91 3.56
CA LYS A 167 14.13 -0.31 3.64
C LYS A 167 15.38 -0.24 2.74
N ARG A 168 15.32 0.52 1.64
CA ARG A 168 16.48 0.82 0.78
C ARG A 168 17.57 1.63 1.50
N PHE A 169 17.26 2.26 2.63
CA PHE A 169 18.16 3.16 3.39
C PHE A 169 18.38 2.68 4.83
N GLY A 170 18.11 1.40 5.12
CA GLY A 170 18.35 0.81 6.43
C GLY A 170 17.37 1.24 7.53
N ARG A 171 16.18 1.76 7.20
CA ARG A 171 15.14 2.10 8.19
C ARG A 171 13.78 1.51 7.83
N PHE A 172 13.12 0.88 8.80
CA PHE A 172 11.79 0.28 8.62
C PHE A 172 10.70 1.36 8.52
N VAL A 173 10.08 1.51 7.34
CA VAL A 173 8.76 2.15 7.19
C VAL A 173 7.93 1.28 6.26
N CYS A 174 6.74 0.89 6.73
CA CYS A 174 5.86 -0.08 6.09
C CYS A 174 4.93 0.63 5.08
N VAL A 175 5.40 0.84 3.85
CA VAL A 175 4.54 1.10 2.69
C VAL A 175 4.93 0.06 1.64
N SER A 176 4.11 -0.97 1.44
CA SER A 176 4.40 -2.00 0.45
C SER A 176 4.01 -1.50 -0.93
N VAL A 177 4.98 -1.28 -1.81
CA VAL A 177 4.76 -0.97 -3.22
C VAL A 177 5.10 -2.19 -4.05
N SER A 178 4.12 -2.77 -4.74
CA SER A 178 4.32 -3.79 -5.76
C SER A 178 4.50 -3.15 -7.13
N VAL A 179 5.39 -3.71 -7.94
CA VAL A 179 5.82 -3.22 -9.25
C VAL A 179 5.27 -4.12 -10.34
N CYS A 180 4.71 -3.56 -11.43
CA CYS A 180 4.04 -4.34 -12.47
C CYS A 180 4.33 -3.82 -13.90
N LEU A 181 4.37 -4.73 -14.88
CA LEU A 181 4.76 -4.46 -16.28
C LEU A 181 3.75 -5.09 -17.26
N SER A 182 3.58 -4.52 -18.47
CA SER A 182 2.63 -4.97 -19.50
C SER A 182 3.27 -5.49 -20.80
N GLU A 183 2.74 -6.59 -21.37
CA GLU A 183 3.46 -7.55 -22.23
C GLU A 183 3.61 -7.24 -23.74
N LYS A 184 3.09 -6.16 -24.32
CA LYS A 184 2.98 -6.05 -25.80
C LYS A 184 4.28 -6.01 -26.65
N LEU A 185 5.46 -6.27 -26.08
CA LEU A 185 6.69 -6.52 -26.85
C LEU A 185 7.69 -7.48 -26.18
N LEU A 186 7.24 -8.27 -25.19
CA LEU A 186 8.14 -8.97 -24.27
C LEU A 186 8.12 -10.48 -24.49
N SER A 187 8.30 -10.90 -25.74
CA SER A 187 8.68 -12.28 -26.03
C SER A 187 10.12 -12.51 -25.56
N SER A 188 10.28 -13.44 -24.61
CA SER A 188 11.54 -14.15 -24.25
C SER A 188 12.83 -13.38 -23.91
N HIS A 189 12.90 -12.05 -24.02
CA HIS A 189 14.16 -11.28 -24.00
C HIS A 189 14.32 -10.32 -22.83
N SER A 190 13.38 -10.28 -21.89
CA SER A 190 13.26 -9.14 -20.98
C SER A 190 13.16 -9.58 -19.54
N HIS A 191 14.26 -9.47 -18.80
CA HIS A 191 14.19 -9.42 -17.36
C HIS A 191 14.88 -8.16 -16.84
N TYR A 192 14.13 -7.48 -16.00
CA TYR A 192 14.28 -6.09 -15.64
C TYR A 192 15.28 -5.94 -14.50
N GLN A 193 16.30 -5.13 -14.73
CA GLN A 193 17.13 -4.57 -13.68
C GLN A 193 16.46 -3.27 -13.22
N LEU A 194 15.98 -3.24 -11.98
CA LEU A 194 16.00 -2.00 -11.24
C LEU A 194 17.48 -1.68 -10.99
N ASN A 195 17.95 -0.54 -11.51
CA ASN A 195 19.33 -0.13 -11.37
C ASN A 195 19.61 0.20 -9.88
N THR A 196 20.20 -0.75 -9.15
CA THR A 196 20.34 -0.81 -7.69
C THR A 196 21.48 0.02 -7.12
N GLN A 197 21.65 1.25 -7.58
CA GLN A 197 22.56 2.17 -6.90
C GLN A 197 21.92 3.52 -6.60
N THR A 198 22.21 3.98 -5.38
CA THR A 198 22.07 5.35 -4.84
C THR A 198 20.71 5.80 -4.32
N ARG A 199 20.76 6.91 -3.58
CA ARG A 199 20.16 7.15 -2.26
C ARG A 199 18.86 7.98 -2.37
N THR A 200 18.07 8.00 -1.30
CA THR A 200 16.75 8.64 -1.10
C THR A 200 16.48 9.91 -1.90
N GLY A 201 15.26 9.99 -2.41
CA GLY A 201 14.59 11.25 -2.74
C GLY A 201 13.57 11.00 -3.84
N LEU A 202 12.30 11.30 -3.59
CA LEU A 202 11.28 11.37 -4.62
C LEU A 202 10.72 12.78 -4.58
N LYS A 203 11.26 13.62 -5.44
CA LYS A 203 10.59 14.75 -6.10
C LYS A 203 11.59 15.33 -7.08
N THR A 204 11.38 14.99 -8.36
CA THR A 204 11.40 15.84 -9.56
C THR A 204 11.68 14.99 -10.78
N ASP A 205 10.74 15.10 -11.73
CA ASP A 205 10.86 14.98 -13.18
C ASP A 205 11.33 13.66 -13.81
N THR A 206 10.37 13.10 -14.58
CA THR A 206 10.46 12.36 -15.87
C THR A 206 10.09 10.85 -15.96
N PRO A 207 10.32 9.95 -14.99
CA PRO A 207 9.95 8.54 -15.19
C PRO A 207 8.66 8.07 -14.50
N ILE A 208 8.24 8.74 -13.42
CA ILE A 208 7.10 8.30 -12.60
C ILE A 208 5.77 8.81 -13.15
N MET A 209 5.79 9.94 -13.88
CA MET A 209 4.58 10.55 -14.47
C MET A 209 3.92 9.69 -15.56
N HIS A 210 4.59 8.67 -16.09
CA HIS A 210 3.99 7.80 -17.11
C HIS A 210 3.31 6.55 -16.54
N SER A 211 3.49 6.26 -15.25
CA SER A 211 2.94 5.05 -14.65
C SER A 211 1.55 5.30 -14.06
N SER A 212 0.66 4.32 -14.20
CA SER A 212 -0.62 4.29 -13.48
C SER A 212 -0.42 3.72 -12.07
N CYS A 213 -1.25 4.11 -11.11
CA CYS A 213 -1.18 3.65 -9.73
C CYS A 213 -2.54 3.08 -9.31
N VAL A 214 -2.52 1.89 -8.72
CA VAL A 214 -3.70 1.23 -8.15
C VAL A 214 -3.59 1.23 -6.64
N CYS A 215 -4.56 1.86 -6.00
CA CYS A 215 -4.74 1.93 -4.55
C CYS A 215 -5.92 1.04 -4.14
N VAL A 216 -5.75 0.24 -3.10
CA VAL A 216 -6.84 -0.54 -2.50
C VAL A 216 -7.03 -0.10 -1.05
N MET A 217 -8.27 0.20 -0.66
CA MET A 217 -8.64 0.84 0.60
C MET A 217 -9.74 0.03 1.30
N PHE A 218 -9.73 0.00 2.64
CA PHE A 218 -10.61 -0.88 3.42
C PHE A 218 -10.84 -0.42 4.87
N LEU A 219 -12.09 -0.27 5.32
CA LEU A 219 -12.34 0.25 6.67
C LEU A 219 -11.91 -0.71 7.80
N LEU A 220 -12.20 -2.01 7.68
CA LEU A 220 -11.91 -3.00 8.74
C LEU A 220 -10.45 -3.48 8.75
N ARG A 221 -9.58 -2.76 8.04
CA ARG A 221 -8.17 -3.08 7.88
C ARG A 221 -7.45 -3.22 9.22
N LEU A 222 -7.74 -2.36 10.20
CA LEU A 222 -7.02 -2.32 11.47
C LEU A 222 -7.14 -3.62 12.27
N TYR A 223 -8.33 -4.23 12.28
CA TYR A 223 -8.52 -5.49 12.99
C TYR A 223 -7.85 -6.64 12.24
N SER A 224 -7.93 -6.67 10.90
CA SER A 224 -7.18 -7.64 10.11
C SER A 224 -5.66 -7.48 10.28
N ASP A 225 -5.18 -6.27 10.52
CA ASP A 225 -3.79 -5.95 10.80
C ASP A 225 -3.34 -6.50 12.15
N TYR A 226 -4.10 -6.19 13.20
CA TYR A 226 -3.89 -6.74 14.54
C TYR A 226 -3.88 -8.28 14.52
N LEU A 227 -4.83 -8.90 13.84
CA LEU A 227 -4.86 -10.36 13.72
C LEU A 227 -3.65 -10.91 12.99
N TYR A 228 -3.06 -10.19 12.03
CA TYR A 228 -1.93 -10.71 11.27
C TYR A 228 -0.57 -10.45 11.94
N PHE A 229 -0.38 -9.29 12.57
CA PHE A 229 0.90 -8.86 13.14
C PHE A 229 0.95 -8.93 14.67
N GLY A 230 -0.19 -9.13 15.33
CA GLY A 230 -0.27 -9.25 16.79
C GLY A 230 0.50 -10.45 17.32
N THR A 231 1.01 -10.31 18.54
CA THR A 231 1.68 -11.37 19.30
C THR A 231 0.72 -12.53 19.64
N SER A 232 1.24 -13.60 20.23
CA SER A 232 0.43 -14.69 20.79
C SER A 232 -0.62 -14.17 21.81
N ASN A 233 -1.71 -14.92 22.00
CA ASN A 233 -2.87 -14.61 22.87
C ASN A 233 -3.77 -13.45 22.41
N LYS A 234 -4.08 -13.42 21.10
CA LYS A 234 -5.01 -12.44 20.53
C LYS A 234 -6.42 -12.66 21.07
N SER A 235 -7.08 -11.59 21.47
CA SER A 235 -8.52 -11.57 21.76
C SER A 235 -9.17 -10.27 21.31
N ALA A 236 -10.51 -10.26 21.21
CA ALA A 236 -11.27 -9.04 20.93
C ALA A 236 -11.17 -8.00 22.06
N LEU A 237 -10.91 -8.45 23.31
CA LEU A 237 -10.68 -7.58 24.46
C LEU A 237 -9.29 -6.92 24.40
N ASP A 238 -8.25 -7.71 24.11
CA ASP A 238 -6.88 -7.18 23.92
C ASP A 238 -6.84 -6.15 22.78
N PHE A 239 -7.52 -6.44 21.66
CA PHE A 239 -7.63 -5.48 20.57
C PHE A 239 -8.29 -4.16 21.02
N HIS A 240 -9.37 -4.23 21.79
CA HIS A 240 -10.04 -3.04 22.32
C HIS A 240 -9.09 -2.19 23.17
N GLN A 241 -8.35 -2.81 24.10
CA GLN A 241 -7.40 -2.11 24.97
C GLN A 241 -6.31 -1.40 24.16
N LYS A 242 -5.70 -2.11 23.20
CA LYS A 242 -4.66 -1.56 22.31
C LYS A 242 -5.16 -0.40 21.46
N VAL A 243 -6.41 -0.47 20.98
CA VAL A 243 -7.07 0.63 20.26
C VAL A 243 -7.21 1.85 21.16
N CYS A 244 -7.74 1.69 22.37
CA CYS A 244 -7.93 2.79 23.32
C CYS A 244 -6.61 3.48 23.68
N GLU A 245 -5.54 2.70 23.94
CA GLU A 245 -4.21 3.24 24.21
C GLU A 245 -3.65 4.01 23.01
N SER A 246 -3.68 3.42 21.83
CA SER A 246 -3.13 4.04 20.61
C SER A 246 -3.88 5.32 20.23
N LEU A 247 -5.20 5.37 20.46
CA LEU A 247 -5.99 6.59 20.26
C LEU A 247 -5.56 7.73 21.18
N ARG A 248 -5.35 7.46 22.48
CA ARG A 248 -4.86 8.47 23.44
C ARG A 248 -3.49 9.03 23.03
N MET A 249 -2.59 8.16 22.58
CA MET A 249 -1.27 8.57 22.10
C MET A 249 -1.38 9.46 20.85
N PHE A 250 -2.22 9.07 19.89
CA PHE A 250 -2.41 9.82 18.65
C PHE A 250 -3.07 11.18 18.90
N GLU A 251 -4.08 11.25 19.77
CA GLU A 251 -4.68 12.50 20.22
C GLU A 251 -3.67 13.42 20.91
N GLY A 252 -2.82 12.86 21.78
CA GLY A 252 -1.72 13.60 22.41
C GLY A 252 -0.82 14.26 21.37
N CYS A 253 -0.47 13.55 20.29
CA CYS A 253 0.30 14.13 19.19
C CYS A 253 -0.44 15.28 18.50
N LEU A 254 -1.73 15.12 18.21
CA LEU A 254 -2.52 16.14 17.50
C LEU A 254 -2.71 17.45 18.29
N ARG A 255 -2.47 17.44 19.61
CA ARG A 255 -2.47 18.67 20.43
C ARG A 255 -1.24 19.53 20.18
N GLY A 256 -0.10 18.93 19.85
CA GLY A 256 1.18 19.62 19.68
C GLY A 256 1.70 19.70 18.24
N ALA A 257 1.12 18.91 17.32
CA ALA A 257 1.58 18.82 15.94
C ALA A 257 0.42 18.67 14.94
N GLY A 258 0.68 18.97 13.66
CA GLY A 258 -0.29 18.77 12.60
C GLY A 258 -0.55 17.30 12.26
N LEU A 259 -1.72 16.98 11.70
CA LEU A 259 -2.11 15.61 11.33
C LEU A 259 -1.04 14.88 10.53
N ARG A 260 -0.53 15.51 9.47
CA ARG A 260 0.54 14.94 8.64
C ARG A 260 1.78 14.59 9.47
N ALA A 261 2.19 15.45 10.41
CA ALA A 261 3.34 15.18 11.27
C ALA A 261 3.09 13.95 12.16
N CYS A 262 1.90 13.83 12.75
CA CYS A 262 1.53 12.67 13.57
C CYS A 262 1.46 11.37 12.77
N VAL A 263 0.88 11.40 11.55
CA VAL A 263 0.78 10.21 10.67
C VAL A 263 2.16 9.65 10.30
N TYR A 264 3.12 10.52 9.99
CA TYR A 264 4.47 10.12 9.58
C TYR A 264 5.47 10.04 10.74
N ASN A 265 5.05 10.25 12.00
CA ASN A 265 5.94 10.18 13.15
C ASN A 265 6.30 8.71 13.46
N SER A 266 7.52 8.30 13.11
CA SER A 266 7.98 6.92 13.33
C SER A 266 8.06 6.54 14.80
N THR A 267 8.42 7.47 15.69
CA THR A 267 8.51 7.20 17.12
C THR A 267 7.14 6.89 17.70
N LEU A 268 6.15 7.73 17.38
CA LEU A 268 4.75 7.48 17.75
C LEU A 268 4.24 6.17 17.15
N ASN A 269 4.47 5.95 15.86
CA ASN A 269 4.01 4.76 15.15
C ASN A 269 4.60 3.46 15.69
N ASN A 270 5.83 3.49 16.20
CA ASN A 270 6.48 2.33 16.82
C ASN A 270 6.02 2.11 18.26
N ALA A 271 5.58 3.17 18.95
CA ALA A 271 5.10 3.10 20.31
C ALA A 271 3.62 2.67 20.40
N MET A 272 2.80 2.99 19.40
CA MET A 272 1.40 2.54 19.33
C MET A 272 1.29 1.04 19.09
N SER A 273 0.45 0.36 19.88
CA SER A 273 0.23 -1.09 19.77
C SER A 273 -0.61 -1.51 18.57
N VAL A 274 -1.32 -0.58 17.94
CA VAL A 274 -2.04 -0.79 16.68
C VAL A 274 -1.79 0.33 15.68
N ARG A 275 -1.83 0.02 14.39
CA ARG A 275 -1.45 0.94 13.30
C ARG A 275 -2.62 1.78 12.78
N LEU A 276 -3.19 2.61 13.67
CA LEU A 276 -4.32 3.52 13.37
C LEU A 276 -4.02 4.45 12.19
N GLN A 277 -2.82 5.03 12.18
CA GLN A 277 -2.36 6.00 11.19
C GLN A 277 -2.46 5.50 9.74
N VAL A 278 -2.37 4.19 9.53
CA VAL A 278 -2.39 3.56 8.20
C VAL A 278 -3.81 3.56 7.60
N GLY A 279 -4.84 3.63 8.45
CA GLY A 279 -6.24 3.78 8.04
C GLY A 279 -6.63 5.22 7.67
N LEU A 280 -5.74 6.21 7.90
CA LEU A 280 -5.99 7.61 7.57
C LEU A 280 -5.70 7.90 6.09
N TYR A 281 -6.46 7.22 5.22
CA TYR A 281 -6.20 7.12 3.78
C TYR A 281 -6.08 8.46 3.07
N VAL A 282 -6.91 9.42 3.46
CA VAL A 282 -6.93 10.75 2.85
C VAL A 282 -5.57 11.46 2.93
N VAL A 283 -4.80 11.23 4.01
CA VAL A 283 -3.47 11.83 4.18
C VAL A 283 -2.49 11.29 3.13
N PHE A 284 -2.53 9.98 2.89
CA PHE A 284 -1.68 9.35 1.87
C PHE A 284 -2.15 9.65 0.46
N LEU A 285 -3.47 9.65 0.23
CA LEU A 285 -4.04 9.91 -1.09
C LEU A 285 -3.69 11.32 -1.57
N LEU A 286 -3.81 12.33 -0.70
CA LEU A 286 -3.44 13.71 -1.03
C LEU A 286 -1.96 13.85 -1.38
N ASP A 287 -1.08 13.08 -0.74
CA ASP A 287 0.34 13.03 -1.12
C ASP A 287 0.56 12.44 -2.50
N TRP A 288 -0.13 11.33 -2.80
CA TRP A 288 -0.06 10.72 -4.13
C TRP A 288 -0.61 11.66 -5.19
N MET A 289 -1.71 12.37 -4.92
CA MET A 289 -2.28 13.36 -5.83
C MET A 289 -1.38 14.60 -6.02
N SER A 290 -0.43 14.86 -5.12
CA SER A 290 0.59 15.91 -5.31
C SER A 290 1.67 15.54 -6.33
N VAL A 291 1.71 14.27 -6.75
CA VAL A 291 2.70 13.72 -7.70
C VAL A 291 2.04 13.13 -8.94
N PHE A 292 0.88 12.50 -8.79
CA PHE A 292 0.12 11.85 -9.86
C PHE A 292 -1.20 12.58 -10.09
N SER A 293 -1.60 12.69 -11.35
CA SER A 293 -2.94 13.18 -11.67
C SER A 293 -4.02 12.18 -11.20
N ARG A 294 -5.25 12.68 -11.00
CA ARG A 294 -6.39 11.84 -10.57
C ARG A 294 -6.63 10.66 -11.51
N ASP A 295 -6.48 10.86 -12.82
CA ASP A 295 -6.70 9.83 -13.85
C ASP A 295 -5.64 8.72 -13.83
N GLN A 296 -4.53 8.94 -13.12
CA GLN A 296 -3.49 7.94 -12.88
C GLN A 296 -3.70 7.17 -11.58
N LEU A 297 -4.77 7.43 -10.84
CA LEU A 297 -5.07 6.77 -9.57
C LEU A 297 -6.40 6.02 -9.66
N LEU A 298 -6.34 4.69 -9.56
CA LEU A 298 -7.52 3.86 -9.34
C LEU A 298 -7.64 3.53 -7.86
N VAL A 299 -8.75 3.91 -7.24
CA VAL A 299 -9.07 3.53 -5.85
C VAL A 299 -10.13 2.44 -5.83
N LEU A 300 -9.83 1.32 -5.17
CA LEU A 300 -10.73 0.18 -5.02
C LEU A 300 -11.11 0.00 -3.55
N ARG A 301 -12.41 -0.17 -3.28
CA ARG A 301 -12.90 -0.67 -1.99
C ARG A 301 -12.82 -2.19 -1.96
N LEU A 302 -12.30 -2.76 -0.89
CA LEU A 302 -12.19 -4.22 -0.76
C LEU A 302 -13.56 -4.88 -0.71
N GLU A 303 -14.55 -4.23 -0.10
CA GLU A 303 -15.93 -4.69 0.00
C GLU A 303 -16.58 -4.86 -1.39
N ASP A 304 -16.37 -3.88 -2.28
CA ASP A 304 -16.82 -3.94 -3.68
C ASP A 304 -16.05 -4.99 -4.47
N HIS A 305 -14.75 -5.08 -4.21
CA HIS A 305 -13.90 -6.09 -4.85
C HIS A 305 -14.33 -7.50 -4.47
N ALA A 306 -14.64 -7.74 -3.20
CA ALA A 306 -15.06 -9.03 -2.70
C ALA A 306 -16.50 -9.40 -3.12
N SER A 307 -17.41 -8.43 -3.15
CA SER A 307 -18.81 -8.65 -3.55
C SER A 307 -18.97 -8.89 -5.05
N ASN A 308 -18.17 -8.22 -5.89
CA ASN A 308 -18.18 -8.45 -7.33
C ASN A 308 -16.76 -8.40 -7.93
N LEU A 309 -16.05 -9.52 -7.79
CA LEU A 309 -14.68 -9.70 -8.29
C LEU A 309 -14.58 -9.47 -9.80
N GLU A 310 -15.55 -9.95 -10.58
CA GLU A 310 -15.51 -9.85 -12.03
C GLU A 310 -15.59 -8.39 -12.50
N LEU A 311 -16.53 -7.62 -11.96
CA LEU A 311 -16.67 -6.19 -12.24
C LEU A 311 -15.43 -5.41 -11.78
N SER A 312 -14.94 -5.70 -10.58
CA SER A 312 -13.77 -5.00 -10.01
C SER A 312 -12.48 -5.28 -10.81
N MET A 313 -12.25 -6.53 -11.22
CA MET A 313 -11.13 -6.89 -12.09
C MET A 313 -11.28 -6.28 -13.49
N SER A 314 -12.48 -6.27 -14.06
CA SER A 314 -12.75 -5.60 -15.35
C SER A 314 -12.43 -4.10 -15.30
N ARG A 315 -12.85 -3.41 -14.22
CA ARG A 315 -12.49 -2.00 -13.96
C ARG A 315 -10.97 -1.82 -13.90
N THR A 316 -10.26 -2.72 -13.22
CA THR A 316 -8.79 -2.69 -13.10
C THR A 316 -8.12 -2.88 -14.46
N PHE A 317 -8.55 -3.86 -15.26
CA PHE A 317 -8.00 -4.11 -16.59
C PHE A 317 -8.22 -2.92 -17.54
N ARG A 318 -9.42 -2.32 -17.49
CA ARG A 318 -9.76 -1.12 -18.27
C ARG A 318 -8.89 0.08 -17.89
N PHE A 319 -8.72 0.33 -16.59
CA PHE A 319 -7.87 1.41 -16.09
C PHE A 319 -6.41 1.24 -16.55
N LEU A 320 -5.88 0.02 -16.48
CA LEU A 320 -4.54 -0.32 -16.97
C LEU A 320 -4.46 -0.40 -18.51
N ARG A 321 -5.60 -0.27 -19.20
CA ARG A 321 -5.73 -0.40 -20.67
C ARG A 321 -5.19 -1.74 -21.19
N LEU A 322 -5.38 -2.82 -20.45
CA LEU A 322 -4.93 -4.15 -20.87
C LEU A 322 -5.81 -4.69 -22.01
N GLY A 323 -5.26 -5.62 -22.81
CA GLY A 323 -6.00 -6.29 -23.87
C GLY A 323 -7.24 -7.02 -23.34
N ALA A 324 -8.26 -7.16 -24.19
CA ALA A 324 -9.48 -7.88 -23.83
C ALA A 324 -9.17 -9.36 -23.53
N LEU A 325 -9.86 -9.90 -22.53
CA LEU A 325 -9.85 -11.32 -22.20
C LEU A 325 -11.08 -11.99 -22.80
N SER A 326 -10.97 -13.29 -23.09
CA SER A 326 -12.16 -14.11 -23.29
C SER A 326 -12.95 -14.26 -21.99
N ASP A 327 -14.27 -14.40 -22.09
CA ASP A 327 -15.15 -14.61 -20.93
C ASP A 327 -14.69 -15.79 -20.06
N GLN A 328 -14.21 -16.86 -20.69
CA GLN A 328 -13.68 -18.02 -19.99
C GLN A 328 -12.48 -17.64 -19.11
N ARG A 329 -11.54 -16.84 -19.64
CA ARG A 329 -10.35 -16.43 -18.90
C ARG A 329 -10.70 -15.46 -17.78
N GLN A 330 -11.61 -14.51 -18.03
CA GLN A 330 -12.09 -13.58 -17.02
C GLN A 330 -12.79 -14.31 -15.86
N ARG A 331 -13.62 -15.31 -16.17
CA ARG A 331 -14.22 -16.19 -15.16
C ARG A 331 -13.18 -17.01 -14.40
N GLN A 332 -12.15 -17.52 -15.08
CA GLN A 332 -11.07 -18.28 -14.43
C GLN A 332 -10.31 -17.42 -13.40
N ILE A 333 -9.99 -16.17 -13.75
CA ILE A 333 -9.33 -15.23 -12.84
C ILE A 333 -10.23 -14.94 -11.64
N SER A 334 -11.53 -14.72 -11.88
CA SER A 334 -12.50 -14.37 -10.83
C SER A 334 -12.79 -15.53 -9.87
N LYS A 335 -12.85 -16.78 -10.38
CA LYS A 335 -13.11 -18.00 -9.60
C LYS A 335 -11.90 -18.49 -8.79
N ARG A 336 -10.72 -17.89 -8.95
CA ARG A 336 -9.53 -18.28 -8.18
C ARG A 336 -9.81 -18.11 -6.68
N PRO A 337 -9.37 -19.03 -5.81
CA PRO A 337 -9.47 -18.84 -4.37
C PRO A 337 -8.79 -17.54 -3.90
N THR A 338 -9.40 -16.86 -2.94
CA THR A 338 -8.84 -15.63 -2.37
C THR A 338 -7.50 -15.93 -1.70
N SER A 339 -6.49 -15.11 -2.00
CA SER A 339 -5.14 -15.27 -1.47
C SER A 339 -4.96 -14.52 -0.14
N ASN A 340 -4.05 -15.03 0.71
CA ASN A 340 -3.67 -14.40 1.99
C ASN A 340 -4.88 -14.18 2.94
N THR A 341 -5.78 -15.17 2.99
CA THR A 341 -6.91 -15.19 3.92
C THR A 341 -6.46 -15.40 5.36
N ARG A 342 -7.33 -15.08 6.33
CA ARG A 342 -7.03 -15.25 7.75
C ARG A 342 -6.74 -16.71 8.09
N HIS A 343 -5.77 -16.92 8.99
CA HIS A 343 -5.48 -18.24 9.56
C HIS A 343 -6.72 -18.76 10.31
N PRO A 344 -7.00 -20.09 10.31
CA PRO A 344 -8.18 -20.64 10.98
C PRO A 344 -8.35 -20.17 12.43
N SER A 345 -7.27 -20.22 13.22
CA SER A 345 -7.24 -19.74 14.61
C SER A 345 -7.62 -18.26 14.77
N ASP A 346 -7.35 -17.42 13.78
CA ASP A 346 -7.75 -16.00 13.81
C ASP A 346 -9.21 -15.79 13.34
N ARG A 347 -9.81 -16.77 12.64
CA ARG A 347 -11.23 -16.75 12.26
C ARG A 347 -12.11 -17.10 13.46
N ASP A 348 -11.66 -18.06 14.27
CA ASP A 348 -12.37 -18.53 15.46
C ASP A 348 -12.51 -17.44 16.54
N LEU A 349 -11.62 -16.44 16.53
CA LEU A 349 -11.72 -15.25 17.40
C LEU A 349 -12.93 -14.35 17.10
N GLY A 350 -13.55 -14.51 15.93
CA GLY A 350 -14.73 -13.75 15.54
C GLY A 350 -14.47 -12.26 15.31
N PRO A 351 -15.56 -11.46 15.19
CA PRO A 351 -15.47 -10.03 14.95
C PRO A 351 -14.93 -9.26 16.17
N MET A 352 -14.42 -8.05 15.93
CA MET A 352 -14.11 -7.13 17.04
C MET A 352 -15.37 -6.79 17.83
N ARG A 353 -15.21 -6.40 19.10
CA ARG A 353 -16.34 -5.97 19.95
C ARG A 353 -17.11 -4.81 19.28
N PRO A 354 -18.45 -4.78 19.35
CA PRO A 354 -19.27 -3.69 18.79
C PRO A 354 -18.81 -2.31 19.28
N ILE A 355 -18.49 -2.21 20.57
CA ILE A 355 -17.97 -0.99 21.17
C ILE A 355 -16.61 -0.55 20.58
N THR A 356 -15.74 -1.49 20.18
CA THR A 356 -14.50 -1.11 19.47
C THR A 356 -14.80 -0.61 18.06
N ARG A 357 -15.78 -1.22 17.37
CA ARG A 357 -16.19 -0.82 16.02
C ARG A 357 -16.76 0.60 16.02
N GLU A 358 -17.67 0.91 16.94
CA GLU A 358 -18.24 2.26 17.08
C GLU A 358 -17.17 3.31 17.41
N LEU A 359 -16.24 2.99 18.31
CA LEU A 359 -15.13 3.89 18.66
C LEU A 359 -14.26 4.23 17.44
N LEU A 360 -13.92 3.21 16.65
CA LEU A 360 -13.14 3.38 15.42
C LEU A 360 -13.93 4.13 14.35
N ALA A 361 -15.23 3.86 14.20
CA ALA A 361 -16.10 4.58 13.27
C ALA A 361 -16.14 6.07 13.59
N LEU A 362 -16.32 6.44 14.87
CA LEU A 362 -16.27 7.83 15.33
C LEU A 362 -14.90 8.48 15.06
N PHE A 363 -13.80 7.76 15.31
CA PHE A 363 -12.45 8.27 15.04
C PHE A 363 -12.21 8.50 13.55
N TYR A 364 -12.57 7.55 12.68
CA TYR A 364 -12.30 7.63 11.24
C TYR A 364 -13.29 8.53 10.49
N ALA A 365 -14.51 8.73 10.99
CA ALA A 365 -15.58 9.50 10.34
C ALA A 365 -15.13 10.83 9.69
N PRO A 366 -14.45 11.77 10.39
CA PRO A 366 -14.03 13.03 9.78
C PRO A 366 -13.00 12.84 8.64
N PHE A 367 -12.17 11.80 8.71
CA PHE A 367 -11.19 11.49 7.68
C PHE A 367 -11.84 10.81 6.46
N ASN A 368 -12.81 9.93 6.71
CA ASN A 368 -13.60 9.23 5.69
C ASN A 368 -14.52 10.20 4.94
N GLN A 369 -15.16 11.14 5.64
CA GLN A 369 -15.93 12.20 5.00
C GLN A 369 -15.06 12.99 4.03
N ARG A 370 -13.86 13.40 4.47
CA ARG A 370 -12.94 14.13 3.61
C ARG A 370 -12.43 13.28 2.45
N LEU A 371 -12.23 11.99 2.68
CA LEU A 371 -11.84 11.07 1.62
C LEU A 371 -12.94 10.96 0.55
N ALA A 372 -14.20 10.82 0.96
CA ALA A 372 -15.35 10.79 0.06
C ALA A 372 -15.45 12.07 -0.78
N GLU A 373 -15.24 13.24 -0.16
CA GLU A 373 -15.18 14.53 -0.87
C GLU A 373 -14.05 14.56 -1.92
N VAL A 374 -12.84 14.11 -1.56
CA VAL A 374 -11.67 14.09 -2.45
C VAL A 374 -11.88 13.12 -3.61
N LEU A 375 -12.48 11.96 -3.34
CA LEU A 375 -12.78 10.95 -4.36
C LEU A 375 -14.05 11.24 -5.16
N GLN A 376 -14.90 12.14 -4.67
CA GLN A 376 -16.26 12.38 -5.16
C GLN A 376 -17.10 11.10 -5.16
N ASP A 377 -17.00 10.36 -4.05
CA ASP A 377 -17.65 9.05 -3.89
C ASP A 377 -18.03 8.85 -2.41
N GLU A 378 -19.32 9.05 -2.12
CA GLU A 378 -19.91 8.90 -0.77
C GLU A 378 -19.75 7.48 -0.22
N SER A 379 -19.49 6.49 -1.07
CA SER A 379 -19.28 5.12 -0.62
C SER A 379 -18.03 4.96 0.28
N PHE A 380 -17.15 5.96 0.32
CA PHE A 380 -15.99 6.06 1.21
C PHE A 380 -16.27 6.77 2.55
N THR A 381 -17.52 7.11 2.89
CA THR A 381 -17.88 7.54 4.25
C THR A 381 -17.96 6.33 5.20
N TRP A 382 -18.33 5.17 4.66
CA TRP A 382 -18.67 3.95 5.40
C TRP A 382 -19.74 4.16 6.48
N ASP A 383 -20.71 5.02 6.20
CA ASP A 383 -21.80 5.46 7.09
C ASP A 383 -22.94 4.43 7.32
N GLY A 384 -22.75 3.17 6.95
CA GLY A 384 -23.60 2.07 7.46
C GLY A 384 -24.59 1.44 6.48
N ARG A 385 -24.26 1.30 5.19
CA ARG A 385 -24.98 0.37 4.29
C ARG A 385 -24.23 -0.92 3.94
N SER A 386 -23.02 -1.10 4.48
CA SER A 386 -22.26 -2.34 4.31
C SER A 386 -22.40 -3.21 5.57
N GLU A 387 -23.63 -3.61 5.85
CA GLU A 387 -23.92 -4.80 6.65
C GLU A 387 -23.59 -6.04 5.84
N HIS A 388 -22.32 -6.40 5.67
CA HIS A 388 -21.99 -7.76 5.21
C HIS A 388 -20.78 -8.30 5.98
N THR A 389 -21.13 -9.14 6.96
CA THR A 389 -20.44 -10.35 7.48
C THR A 389 -18.93 -10.32 7.70
#